data_AF-A0A7S0FG91-F1
#
_entry.id   AF-A0A7S0FG91-F1
#
_cell.length_a   1.000
_cell.length_b   1.000
_cell.length_c   1.000
_cell.angle_alpha   90.00
_cell.angle_beta   90.00
_cell.angle_gamma   90.00
#
_symmetry.space_group_name_H-M   'P 1'
#
loop_
_entity.id
_entity.type
_entity.pdbx_description
1 polymer ?
#
loop_
_entity_poly.entity_id
_entity_poly.type
_entity_poly.pdbx_seq_one_letter_code
_entity_poly.pdbx_strand_id
1 'polypeptide(L)'
;EQWLLASFASVAELAAALLQPHTRPRVVADPEGVPDPITFAWGVADATGAAVVIEFVKGSVRVHNNTVGVLTNDPTWDWHVANLNNYVALQPNWYATNNAGMEMPVSDAWYPWQTNAYDKLPPVVPAPIGHGFNLLGLPGDGSGAARFVRIFFQRAYALGASPPRDLEETLILALE
;
A
#
# COMPACT_ATOMS: atom_id res chain seq x y z
N GLU A 1 -0.29 -4.29 -23.97
CA GLU A 1 -1.44 -3.45 -23.54
C GLU A 1 -2.53 -3.31 -24.60
N GLN A 2 -2.21 -3.05 -25.88
CA GLN A 2 -3.25 -2.91 -26.92
C GLN A 2 -4.20 -4.11 -27.01
N TRP A 3 -3.69 -5.34 -26.95
CA TRP A 3 -4.52 -6.54 -27.02
C TRP A 3 -5.57 -6.62 -25.90
N LEU A 4 -5.17 -6.37 -24.63
CA LEU A 4 -6.09 -6.48 -23.50
C LEU A 4 -7.18 -5.40 -23.56
N LEU A 5 -6.81 -4.16 -23.93
CA LEU A 5 -7.75 -3.03 -24.00
C LEU A 5 -8.68 -3.09 -25.21
N ALA A 6 -8.27 -3.73 -26.30
CA ALA A 6 -9.08 -3.86 -27.50
C ALA A 6 -10.00 -5.10 -27.50
N SER A 7 -9.73 -6.10 -26.64
CA SER A 7 -10.38 -7.42 -26.72
C SER A 7 -11.40 -7.71 -25.61
N PHE A 8 -11.37 -6.98 -24.49
CA PHE A 8 -12.18 -7.32 -23.31
C PHE A 8 -12.89 -6.08 -22.75
N ALA A 9 -14.16 -6.26 -22.35
CA ALA A 9 -14.96 -5.19 -21.75
C ALA A 9 -14.86 -5.15 -20.21
N SER A 10 -14.43 -6.25 -19.58
CA SER A 10 -14.30 -6.37 -18.13
C SER A 10 -13.07 -7.16 -17.69
N VAL A 11 -12.66 -6.97 -16.43
CA VAL A 11 -11.60 -7.77 -15.79
C VAL A 11 -11.99 -9.24 -15.72
N ALA A 12 -13.28 -9.55 -15.53
CA ALA A 12 -13.78 -10.92 -15.47
C ALA A 12 -13.57 -11.65 -16.81
N GLU A 13 -13.90 -11.01 -17.94
CA GLU A 13 -13.67 -11.57 -19.28
C GLU A 13 -12.18 -11.78 -19.56
N LEU A 14 -11.35 -10.80 -19.24
CA LEU A 14 -9.89 -10.89 -19.39
C LEU A 14 -9.32 -12.05 -18.58
N ALA A 15 -9.68 -12.15 -17.30
CA ALA A 15 -9.20 -13.22 -16.42
C ALA A 15 -9.63 -14.60 -16.93
N ALA A 16 -10.88 -14.76 -17.34
CA ALA A 16 -11.38 -16.00 -17.92
C ALA A 16 -10.63 -16.39 -19.19
N ALA A 17 -10.33 -15.42 -20.07
CA ALA A 17 -9.58 -15.67 -21.30
C ALA A 17 -8.13 -16.10 -21.02
N LEU A 18 -7.45 -15.45 -20.08
CA LEU A 18 -6.05 -15.76 -19.71
C LEU A 18 -5.89 -17.14 -19.06
N LEU A 19 -6.94 -17.67 -18.42
CA LEU A 19 -6.92 -18.99 -17.80
C LEU A 19 -7.18 -20.13 -18.80
N GLN A 20 -7.49 -19.84 -20.06
CA GLN A 20 -7.69 -20.89 -21.07
C GLN A 20 -6.35 -21.52 -21.49
N PRO A 21 -6.28 -22.85 -21.67
CA PRO A 21 -5.02 -23.57 -21.96
C PRO A 21 -4.29 -23.12 -23.23
N HIS A 22 -5.03 -22.52 -24.18
CA HIS A 22 -4.52 -22.11 -25.49
C HIS A 22 -4.28 -20.60 -25.59
N THR A 23 -4.69 -19.82 -24.59
CA THR A 23 -4.37 -18.39 -24.55
C THR A 23 -2.92 -18.23 -24.16
N ARG A 24 -2.09 -17.87 -25.14
CA ARG A 24 -0.68 -17.50 -24.91
C ARG A 24 -0.55 -16.02 -25.22
N PRO A 25 -0.72 -15.13 -24.22
CA PRO A 25 -0.39 -13.74 -24.40
C PRO A 25 1.07 -13.69 -24.79
N ARG A 26 1.33 -13.35 -26.03
CA ARG A 26 2.69 -13.22 -26.52
C ARG A 26 3.11 -11.80 -26.20
N VAL A 27 4.01 -11.66 -25.23
CA VAL A 27 4.74 -10.41 -25.06
C VAL A 27 5.68 -10.32 -26.27
N VAL A 28 5.20 -9.69 -27.33
CA VAL A 28 6.01 -9.44 -28.53
C VAL A 28 6.89 -8.25 -28.19
N ALA A 29 8.02 -8.56 -27.57
CA ALA A 29 9.16 -7.69 -27.67
C ALA A 29 9.81 -8.01 -29.01
N ASP A 30 9.91 -6.98 -29.85
CA ASP A 30 10.60 -7.04 -31.13
C ASP A 30 9.92 -7.89 -32.25
N PRO A 31 9.61 -7.29 -33.42
CA PRO A 31 9.31 -8.02 -34.66
C PRO A 31 10.31 -9.14 -35.02
N GLU A 32 11.56 -9.03 -34.56
CA GLU A 32 12.64 -9.98 -34.81
C GLU A 32 12.60 -11.22 -33.89
N GLY A 33 11.68 -11.26 -32.92
CA GLY A 33 11.50 -12.41 -32.03
C GLY A 33 12.58 -12.57 -30.97
N VAL A 34 13.37 -11.52 -30.73
CA VAL A 34 14.31 -11.45 -29.60
C VAL A 34 13.50 -11.27 -28.31
N PRO A 35 13.60 -12.19 -27.34
CA PRO A 35 12.94 -12.00 -26.05
C PRO A 35 13.42 -10.72 -25.38
N ASP A 36 12.49 -9.87 -24.93
CA ASP A 36 12.87 -8.74 -24.08
C ASP A 36 13.58 -9.26 -22.84
N PRO A 37 14.75 -8.72 -22.47
CA PRO A 37 15.27 -8.93 -21.13
C PRO A 37 14.38 -8.30 -20.06
N ILE A 38 13.47 -7.38 -20.41
CA ILE A 38 12.58 -6.70 -19.47
C ILE A 38 11.36 -7.56 -19.14
N THR A 39 11.20 -7.86 -17.85
CA THR A 39 10.01 -8.51 -17.30
C THR A 39 8.95 -7.48 -16.96
N PHE A 40 7.72 -7.73 -17.42
CA PHE A 40 6.57 -6.87 -17.15
C PHE A 40 5.53 -7.60 -16.30
N ALA A 41 4.92 -6.83 -15.40
CA ALA A 41 3.68 -7.17 -14.72
C ALA A 41 2.62 -6.12 -15.09
N TRP A 42 1.37 -6.54 -15.22
CA TRP A 42 0.26 -5.64 -15.55
C TRP A 42 -0.74 -5.58 -14.40
N GLY A 43 -1.09 -4.37 -13.98
CA GLY A 43 -2.26 -4.11 -13.15
C GLY A 43 -3.40 -3.66 -14.05
N VAL A 44 -4.51 -4.39 -14.04
CA VAL A 44 -5.71 -4.08 -14.84
C VAL A 44 -6.88 -3.91 -13.91
N ALA A 45 -7.63 -2.82 -14.07
CA ALA A 45 -8.87 -2.57 -13.33
C ALA A 45 -9.97 -2.15 -14.30
N ASP A 46 -11.23 -2.40 -13.96
CA ASP A 46 -12.40 -1.97 -14.72
C ASP A 46 -13.30 -1.01 -13.93
N ALA A 47 -14.36 -0.53 -14.59
CA ALA A 47 -15.29 0.46 -14.02
C ALA A 47 -16.10 -0.07 -12.83
N THR A 48 -16.15 -1.39 -12.60
CA THR A 48 -16.81 -1.98 -11.43
C THR A 48 -15.95 -1.88 -10.15
N GLY A 49 -14.66 -1.55 -10.31
CA GLY A 49 -13.67 -1.59 -9.24
C GLY A 49 -12.96 -2.93 -9.11
N ALA A 50 -13.32 -3.93 -9.93
CA ALA A 50 -12.57 -5.18 -10.01
C ALA A 50 -11.17 -4.90 -10.55
N ALA A 51 -10.16 -5.55 -9.98
CA ALA A 51 -8.77 -5.39 -10.38
C ALA A 51 -8.01 -6.72 -10.33
N VAL A 52 -7.10 -6.92 -11.27
CA VAL A 52 -6.19 -8.08 -11.33
C VAL A 52 -4.75 -7.65 -11.55
N VAL A 53 -3.83 -8.48 -11.05
CA VAL A 53 -2.41 -8.42 -11.40
C VAL A 53 -2.05 -9.62 -12.24
N ILE A 54 -1.38 -9.39 -13.36
CA ILE A 54 -0.96 -10.41 -14.31
C ILE A 54 0.57 -10.44 -14.33
N GLU A 55 1.14 -11.61 -13.99
CA GLU A 55 2.59 -11.85 -13.99
C GLU A 55 2.94 -13.08 -14.83
N PHE A 56 4.15 -13.09 -15.40
CA PHE A 56 4.69 -14.25 -16.11
C PHE A 56 5.85 -14.84 -15.32
N VAL A 57 5.58 -15.87 -14.53
CA VAL A 57 6.58 -16.51 -13.67
C VAL A 57 7.01 -17.83 -14.30
N LYS A 58 8.30 -17.92 -14.65
CA LYS A 58 8.89 -19.13 -15.28
C LYS A 58 8.12 -19.58 -16.53
N GLY A 59 7.67 -18.63 -17.34
CA GLY A 59 6.90 -18.89 -18.57
C GLY A 59 5.43 -19.26 -18.37
N SER A 60 4.92 -19.24 -17.13
CA SER A 60 3.51 -19.45 -16.83
C SER A 60 2.82 -18.15 -16.44
N VAL A 61 1.64 -17.89 -17.01
CA VAL A 61 0.81 -16.76 -16.62
C VAL A 61 0.24 -17.01 -15.22
N ARG A 62 0.33 -16.01 -14.36
CA ARG A 62 -0.35 -15.94 -13.06
C ARG A 62 -1.28 -14.75 -13.07
N VAL A 63 -2.53 -14.99 -12.69
CA VAL A 63 -3.55 -13.96 -12.57
C VAL A 63 -3.98 -13.91 -11.11
N HIS A 64 -3.72 -12.79 -10.46
CA HIS A 64 -4.04 -12.54 -9.05
C HIS A 64 -5.24 -11.60 -8.96
N ASN A 65 -6.18 -11.90 -8.07
CA ASN A 65 -7.21 -10.93 -7.71
C ASN A 65 -6.57 -9.83 -6.85
N ASN A 66 -6.55 -8.60 -7.36
CA ASN A 66 -5.86 -7.47 -6.73
C ASN A 66 -6.75 -6.79 -5.69
N THR A 67 -7.05 -7.51 -4.59
CA THR A 67 -7.86 -6.99 -3.49
C THR A 67 -7.18 -5.86 -2.72
N VAL A 68 -5.85 -5.79 -2.74
CA VAL A 68 -5.09 -4.71 -2.08
C VAL A 68 -5.07 -3.41 -2.90
N GLY A 69 -5.29 -3.49 -4.21
CA GLY A 69 -5.35 -2.35 -5.12
C GLY A 69 -4.00 -1.70 -5.43
N VAL A 70 -2.89 -2.44 -5.28
CA VAL A 70 -1.52 -1.94 -5.45
C VAL A 70 -0.70 -2.91 -6.30
N LEU A 71 0.16 -2.35 -7.15
CA LEU A 71 1.21 -3.06 -7.89
C LEU A 71 2.43 -2.15 -8.01
N THR A 72 3.63 -2.72 -7.92
CA THR A 72 4.87 -2.00 -8.18
C THR A 72 5.76 -2.77 -9.17
N ASN A 73 6.82 -3.40 -8.70
CA ASN A 73 7.79 -4.16 -9.48
C ASN A 73 8.16 -5.42 -8.68
N ASP A 74 9.30 -6.05 -8.99
CA ASP A 74 9.78 -7.24 -8.31
C ASP A 74 9.80 -7.12 -6.77
N PRO A 75 9.63 -8.23 -6.04
CA PRO A 75 9.40 -9.62 -6.51
C PRO A 75 7.93 -9.87 -6.89
N THR A 76 7.47 -11.14 -6.86
CA THR A 76 6.10 -11.51 -7.24
C THR A 76 5.04 -10.85 -6.35
N TRP A 77 3.86 -10.61 -6.90
CA TRP A 77 2.79 -9.89 -6.21
C TRP A 77 2.34 -10.59 -4.91
N ASP A 78 2.26 -11.91 -4.91
CA ASP A 78 1.92 -12.71 -3.71
C ASP A 78 2.95 -12.53 -2.57
N TRP A 79 4.23 -12.37 -2.92
CA TRP A 79 5.27 -12.03 -1.95
C TRP A 79 5.03 -10.64 -1.36
N HIS A 80 4.69 -9.64 -2.18
CA HIS A 80 4.40 -8.30 -1.67
C HIS A 80 3.22 -8.31 -0.70
N VAL A 81 2.16 -9.05 -1.02
CA VAL A 81 1.01 -9.23 -0.12
C VAL A 81 1.44 -9.88 1.19
N ALA A 82 2.26 -10.94 1.14
CA ALA A 82 2.80 -11.58 2.34
C ALA A 82 3.69 -10.63 3.16
N ASN A 83 4.47 -9.77 2.49
CA ASN A 83 5.36 -8.80 3.12
C ASN A 83 4.60 -7.73 3.93
N LEU A 84 3.34 -7.43 3.60
CA LEU A 84 2.50 -6.53 4.40
C LEU A 84 2.36 -6.99 5.87
N ASN A 85 2.46 -8.29 6.13
CA ASN A 85 2.38 -8.84 7.50
C ASN A 85 3.54 -8.38 8.41
N ASN A 86 4.64 -7.89 7.85
CA ASN A 86 5.75 -7.34 8.64
C ASN A 86 5.42 -5.94 9.24
N TYR A 87 4.30 -5.33 8.84
CA TYR A 87 3.96 -3.95 9.16
C TYR A 87 2.64 -3.82 9.95
N VAL A 88 2.16 -4.92 10.56
CA VAL A 88 0.89 -4.96 11.30
C VAL A 88 0.80 -4.00 12.48
N ALA A 89 1.94 -3.53 12.99
CA ALA A 89 2.00 -2.58 14.09
C ALA A 89 1.82 -1.10 13.65
N LEU A 90 1.85 -0.82 12.35
CA LEU A 90 1.60 0.53 11.84
C LEU A 90 0.15 0.93 12.15
N GLN A 91 -0.04 2.18 12.57
CA GLN A 91 -1.37 2.74 12.80
C GLN A 91 -1.38 4.24 12.54
N PRO A 92 -2.51 4.81 12.09
CA PRO A 92 -2.61 6.24 11.85
C PRO A 92 -2.84 7.03 13.16
N ASN A 93 -3.10 6.35 14.28
CA ASN A 93 -3.36 6.97 15.57
C ASN A 93 -2.06 7.36 16.28
N TRP A 94 -2.17 8.34 17.18
CA TRP A 94 -1.05 8.72 18.02
C TRP A 94 -0.54 7.52 18.83
N TYR A 95 0.77 7.30 18.81
CA TYR A 95 1.36 6.16 19.52
C TYR A 95 1.28 6.42 21.04
N ALA A 96 0.86 5.39 21.79
CA ALA A 96 0.88 5.47 23.25
C ALA A 96 2.33 5.59 23.75
N THR A 97 2.65 6.66 24.47
CA THR A 97 3.95 6.84 25.09
C THR A 97 4.03 6.00 26.36
N ASN A 98 4.46 4.75 26.24
CA ASN A 98 4.68 3.86 27.39
C ASN A 98 5.90 4.26 28.25
N ASN A 99 6.53 5.39 27.94
CA ASN A 99 7.75 5.88 28.57
C ASN A 99 7.50 6.84 29.74
N ALA A 100 6.26 6.95 30.23
CA ALA A 100 5.90 7.88 31.30
C ALA A 100 6.83 7.81 32.55
N GLY A 101 7.37 6.62 32.86
CA GLY A 101 8.31 6.43 33.97
C GLY A 101 9.77 6.85 33.69
N MET A 102 10.11 7.22 32.45
CA MET A 102 11.44 7.67 32.02
C MET A 102 11.48 9.17 31.69
N GLU A 103 10.36 9.88 31.83
CA GLU A 103 10.22 11.30 31.51
C GLU A 103 11.06 12.17 32.46
N MET A 104 12.05 12.88 31.91
CA MET A 104 12.88 13.84 32.64
C MET A 104 12.56 15.27 32.20
N PRO A 105 12.25 16.20 33.13
CA PRO A 105 12.09 17.62 32.80
C PRO A 105 13.38 18.21 32.23
N VAL A 106 13.28 18.89 31.10
CA VAL A 106 14.40 19.63 30.51
C VAL A 106 14.20 21.10 30.87
N SER A 107 14.99 21.60 31.83
CA SER A 107 15.09 23.05 32.10
C SER A 107 16.28 23.61 31.35
N ASP A 108 16.04 24.35 30.25
CA ASP A 108 17.10 25.08 29.55
C ASP A 108 16.82 26.59 29.61
N ALA A 109 17.82 27.36 30.04
CA ALA A 109 17.74 28.81 30.10
C ALA A 109 17.68 29.46 28.71
N TRP A 110 18.14 28.76 27.66
CA TRP A 110 18.10 29.23 26.26
C TRP A 110 16.79 28.90 25.53
N TYR A 111 15.89 28.11 26.13
CA TYR A 111 14.61 27.72 25.55
C TYR A 111 13.44 28.31 26.36
N PRO A 112 13.14 29.62 26.22
CA PRO A 112 12.19 30.34 27.07
C PRO A 112 10.72 30.08 26.73
N TRP A 113 10.43 29.26 25.71
CA TRP A 113 9.08 29.01 25.24
C TRP A 113 8.50 27.80 25.97
N GLN A 114 7.37 27.98 26.65
CA GLN A 114 6.49 26.86 27.03
C GLN A 114 5.94 26.26 25.72
N THR A 115 6.69 25.36 25.08
CA THR A 115 6.50 25.05 23.64
C THR A 115 5.34 24.18 23.27
N ASN A 116 4.50 23.80 24.22
CA ASN A 116 3.27 23.12 23.91
C ASN A 116 2.18 24.05 24.45
N ALA A 117 1.40 24.67 23.56
CA ALA A 117 0.29 25.57 23.92
C ALA A 117 -0.81 24.89 24.79
N TYR A 118 -0.61 23.63 25.18
CA TYR A 118 -1.52 22.78 25.94
C TYR A 118 -1.01 22.40 27.35
N ASP A 119 0.28 22.57 27.69
CA ASP A 119 0.84 22.13 28.98
C ASP A 119 1.55 23.24 29.76
N LYS A 120 1.23 23.35 31.06
CA LYS A 120 1.84 24.29 32.02
C LYS A 120 3.16 23.77 32.62
N LEU A 121 3.72 22.68 32.09
CA LEU A 121 4.89 21.97 32.62
C LEU A 121 6.09 22.13 31.68
N PRO A 122 7.33 22.07 32.20
CA PRO A 122 8.53 22.04 31.35
C PRO A 122 8.49 20.82 30.42
N PRO A 123 9.01 20.93 29.18
CA PRO A 123 9.08 19.81 28.25
C PRO A 123 9.85 18.64 28.87
N VAL A 124 9.37 17.42 28.63
CA VAL A 124 9.98 16.18 29.13
C VAL A 124 10.57 15.35 28.00
N VAL A 125 11.60 14.57 28.29
CA VAL A 125 12.17 13.58 27.35
C VAL A 125 12.16 12.18 27.96
N PRO A 126 11.91 11.12 27.17
CA PRO A 126 11.61 11.15 25.73
C PRO A 126 10.13 11.45 25.44
N ALA A 127 9.86 12.43 24.58
CA ALA A 127 8.53 12.76 24.10
C ALA A 127 8.49 12.86 22.56
N PRO A 128 7.37 12.51 21.91
CA PRO A 128 7.12 12.88 20.52
C PRO A 128 7.17 14.39 20.34
N ILE A 129 7.97 14.87 19.36
CA ILE A 129 8.02 16.29 19.01
C ILE A 129 7.49 16.46 17.58
N GLY A 130 6.19 16.72 17.44
CA GLY A 130 5.52 16.95 16.16
C GLY A 130 4.66 15.78 15.66
N HIS A 131 4.23 15.83 14.40
CA HIS A 131 3.37 14.82 13.78
C HIS A 131 4.18 13.78 12.99
N GLY A 132 3.57 12.63 12.66
CA GLY A 132 4.15 11.62 11.75
C GLY A 132 4.91 10.48 12.43
N PHE A 133 5.08 10.50 13.75
CA PHE A 133 5.69 9.41 14.52
C PHE A 133 4.80 8.17 14.65
N ASN A 134 3.51 8.30 14.38
CA ASN A 134 2.52 7.22 14.35
C ASN A 134 2.82 6.13 13.29
N LEU A 135 3.53 6.48 12.22
CA LEU A 135 3.92 5.54 11.15
C LEU A 135 5.42 5.18 11.20
N LEU A 136 6.03 5.26 12.38
CA LEU A 136 7.40 4.80 12.57
C LEU A 136 7.52 3.31 12.18
N GLY A 137 8.45 3.00 11.28
CA GLY A 137 8.62 1.67 10.70
C GLY A 137 8.13 1.55 9.25
N LEU A 138 7.42 2.55 8.72
CA LEU A 138 7.07 2.60 7.30
C LEU A 138 8.34 2.79 6.44
N PRO A 139 8.57 1.98 5.39
CA PRO A 139 9.81 2.05 4.63
C PRO A 139 9.88 3.29 3.72
N GLY A 140 11.01 3.99 3.78
CA GLY A 140 11.24 5.28 3.11
C GLY A 140 12.03 5.20 1.81
N ASP A 141 12.62 4.05 1.46
CA ASP A 141 13.44 3.92 0.25
C ASP A 141 12.61 3.78 -1.04
N GLY A 142 13.32 3.75 -2.17
CA GLY A 142 12.75 3.72 -3.52
C GLY A 142 12.46 2.32 -4.10
N SER A 143 12.76 1.25 -3.36
CA SER A 143 12.58 -0.13 -3.86
C SER A 143 11.11 -0.44 -4.17
N GLY A 144 10.88 -1.46 -5.02
CA GLY A 144 9.54 -1.95 -5.34
C GLY A 144 8.76 -2.35 -4.09
N ALA A 145 9.41 -3.04 -3.15
CA ALA A 145 8.83 -3.47 -1.88
C ALA A 145 8.47 -2.28 -0.97
N ALA A 146 9.38 -1.32 -0.80
CA ALA A 146 9.12 -0.15 0.03
C ALA A 146 7.98 0.71 -0.52
N ARG A 147 7.97 0.93 -1.84
CA ARG A 147 6.87 1.65 -2.52
C ARG A 147 5.55 0.91 -2.39
N PHE A 148 5.54 -0.41 -2.49
CA PHE A 148 4.32 -1.22 -2.35
C PHE A 148 3.70 -1.06 -0.96
N VAL A 149 4.50 -1.24 0.09
CA VAL A 149 4.07 -1.08 1.49
C VAL A 149 3.56 0.33 1.73
N ARG A 150 4.32 1.35 1.29
CA ARG A 150 3.96 2.76 1.49
C ARG A 150 2.63 3.12 0.83
N ILE A 151 2.44 2.75 -0.44
CA ILE A 151 1.20 3.02 -1.16
C ILE A 151 0.03 2.27 -0.55
N PHE A 152 0.22 1.00 -0.16
CA PHE A 152 -0.82 0.20 0.48
C PHE A 152 -1.35 0.86 1.75
N PHE A 153 -0.47 1.17 2.72
CA PHE A 153 -0.91 1.75 3.99
C PHE A 153 -1.48 3.15 3.84
N GLN A 154 -0.88 4.00 3.00
CA GLN A 154 -1.42 5.34 2.74
C GLN A 154 -2.83 5.27 2.12
N ARG A 155 -3.04 4.36 1.15
CA ARG A 155 -4.36 4.12 0.56
C ARG A 155 -5.35 3.59 1.59
N ALA A 156 -4.95 2.59 2.39
CA ALA A 156 -5.81 1.97 3.38
C ALA A 156 -6.28 2.99 4.43
N TYR A 157 -5.37 3.81 4.98
CA TYR A 157 -5.74 4.84 5.95
C TYR A 157 -6.57 5.97 5.33
N ALA A 158 -6.32 6.34 4.08
CA ALA A 158 -7.15 7.33 3.39
C ALA A 158 -8.59 6.81 3.17
N LEU A 159 -8.74 5.53 2.81
CA LEU A 159 -10.05 4.91 2.64
C LEU A 159 -10.77 4.72 3.98
N GLY A 160 -10.07 4.31 5.04
CA GLY A 160 -10.65 4.20 6.38
C GLY A 160 -11.07 5.55 6.99
N ALA A 161 -10.42 6.64 6.59
CA ALA A 161 -10.79 8.00 7.00
C ALA A 161 -11.83 8.66 6.07
N SER A 162 -12.24 7.99 4.99
CA SER A 162 -13.24 8.54 4.06
C SER A 162 -14.63 8.55 4.71
N PRO A 163 -15.44 9.61 4.51
CA PRO A 163 -16.80 9.63 5.03
C PRO A 163 -17.60 8.46 4.42
N PRO A 164 -18.48 7.82 5.21
CA PRO A 164 -19.30 6.72 4.72
C PRO A 164 -20.16 7.20 3.55
N ARG A 165 -20.23 6.39 2.50
CA ARG A 165 -20.94 6.73 1.26
C ARG A 165 -22.43 6.52 1.37
N ASP A 166 -22.85 5.63 2.27
CA ASP A 166 -24.25 5.30 2.52
C ASP A 166 -24.52 5.00 4.00
N LEU A 167 -25.80 4.75 4.30
CA LEU A 167 -26.27 4.45 5.65
C LEU A 167 -25.72 3.13 6.18
N GLU A 168 -25.47 2.15 5.32
CA GLU A 168 -24.95 0.84 5.73
C GLU A 168 -23.50 0.95 6.19
N GLU A 169 -22.65 1.64 5.42
CA GLU A 169 -21.28 1.99 5.83
C GLU A 169 -21.28 2.85 7.10
N THR A 170 -22.24 3.77 7.26
CA THR A 170 -22.37 4.59 8.47
C THR A 170 -22.69 3.74 9.69
N LEU A 171 -23.59 2.76 9.56
CA LEU A 171 -23.98 1.85 10.63
C LEU A 171 -22.83 0.92 11.04
N ILE A 172 -22.06 0.42 10.08
CA ILE A 172 -20.86 -0.40 10.34
C ILE A 172 -19.82 0.43 11.10
N LEU A 173 -19.54 1.65 10.65
CA LEU A 173 -18.57 2.54 11.30
C LEU A 173 -18.99 2.95 12.72
N ALA A 174 -20.30 3.09 12.98
CA ALA A 174 -20.82 3.44 14.31
C ALA A 174 -20.79 2.28 15.32
N LEU A 175 -20.55 1.05 14.87
CA LEU A 175 -20.49 -0.16 15.70
C LEU A 175 -19.06 -0.59 16.06
N GLU A 176 -18.04 -0.01 15.42
CA GLU A 176 -16.62 -0.16 15.77
C GLU A 176 -16.17 0.85 16.84
#